data_AF-A0A6I7WLJ4-F1
#
_entry.id   AF-A0A6I7WLJ4-F1
#
_cell.length_a   1.000
_cell.length_b   1.000
_cell.length_c   1.000
_cell.angle_alpha   90.00
_cell.angle_beta   90.00
_cell.angle_gamma   90.00
#
_symmetry.space_group_name_H-M   'P 1'
#
loop_
_entity.id
_entity.type
_entity.pdbx_description
1 polymer ?
#
loop_
_entity_poly.entity_id
_entity_poly.type
_entity_poly.pdbx_seq_one_letter_code
_entity_poly.pdbx_strand_id
1 'polypeptide(L)'
;MGALLYAAVGATLLQKLGMQDNKIKRLAVKYKNAPCIHLVDLVPRVEKWERALMALTQINSSETDSNSGAVSVESRMVWLLSLNGNYASIEPREQKIGKSGRWTKGRPVALKRLVNERDSFDYLTDQDNRICNQIEVEYEQSYYNYGRTEHFSLENDALIAAIGHPHVYWANAEKYDTPITINKSEPQLLSEVS
;
A
#
# COMPACT_ATOMS: atom_id res chain seq x y z
N MET A 1 18.23 -17.58 -10.96
CA MET A 1 18.62 -17.62 -9.54
C MET A 1 17.42 -17.64 -8.57
N GLY A 2 16.34 -16.88 -8.82
CA GLY A 2 15.23 -16.69 -7.86
C GLY A 2 14.42 -17.93 -7.47
N ALA A 3 14.17 -18.88 -8.38
CA ALA A 3 13.37 -20.07 -8.07
C ALA A 3 13.97 -20.97 -6.96
N LEU A 4 15.29 -20.97 -6.81
CA LEU A 4 15.98 -21.72 -5.76
C LEU A 4 15.76 -21.10 -4.37
N LEU A 5 15.57 -19.78 -4.28
CA LEU A 5 15.34 -19.07 -3.02
C LEU A 5 13.94 -19.37 -2.49
N TYR A 6 12.91 -19.29 -3.34
CA TYR A 6 11.53 -19.60 -2.96
C TYR A 6 11.38 -21.06 -2.52
N ALA A 7 11.99 -22.00 -3.24
CA ALA A 7 11.94 -23.42 -2.89
C ALA A 7 12.63 -23.72 -1.55
N ALA A 8 13.76 -23.05 -1.25
CA ALA A 8 14.51 -23.23 -0.01
C ALA A 8 13.73 -22.70 1.22
N VAL A 9 13.22 -21.45 1.13
CA VAL A 9 12.46 -20.83 2.21
C VAL A 9 11.13 -21.57 2.43
N GLY A 10 10.42 -21.87 1.35
CA GLY A 10 9.14 -22.57 1.39
C GLY A 10 9.26 -23.98 2.00
N ALA A 11 10.17 -24.82 1.51
CA ALA A 11 10.31 -26.18 2.04
C ALA A 11 10.67 -26.20 3.54
N THR A 12 11.51 -25.27 3.98
CA THR A 12 11.91 -25.15 5.39
C THR A 12 10.75 -24.68 6.27
N LEU A 13 9.98 -23.68 5.82
CA LEU A 13 8.80 -23.20 6.53
C LEU A 13 7.74 -24.29 6.66
N LEU A 14 7.43 -25.00 5.56
CA LEU A 14 6.43 -26.08 5.54
C LEU A 14 6.84 -27.23 6.47
N GLN A 15 8.13 -27.56 6.54
CA GLN A 15 8.65 -28.55 7.50
C GLN A 15 8.45 -28.08 8.95
N LYS A 16 8.75 -26.80 9.28
CA LYS A 16 8.53 -26.24 10.62
C LYS A 16 7.05 -26.20 11.02
N LEU A 17 6.15 -26.03 10.06
CA LEU A 17 4.70 -26.08 10.27
C LEU A 17 4.16 -27.52 10.45
N GLY A 18 5.02 -28.54 10.39
CA GLY A 18 4.65 -29.93 10.68
C GLY A 18 4.08 -30.71 9.51
N MET A 19 4.23 -30.24 8.27
CA MET A 19 3.78 -31.00 7.09
C MET A 19 4.60 -32.27 6.89
N GLN A 20 3.90 -33.40 6.76
CA GLN A 20 4.50 -34.74 6.67
C GLN A 20 4.68 -35.21 5.22
N ASP A 21 5.15 -34.34 4.32
CA ASP A 21 5.51 -34.73 2.94
C ASP A 21 7.00 -35.08 2.85
N ASN A 22 7.28 -36.26 2.29
CA ASN A 22 8.63 -36.76 2.10
C ASN A 22 9.45 -35.92 1.08
N LYS A 23 8.78 -35.29 0.11
CA LYS A 23 9.42 -34.35 -0.85
C LYS A 23 9.88 -33.07 -0.15
N ILE A 24 9.03 -32.51 0.73
CA ILE A 24 9.32 -31.31 1.51
C ILE A 24 10.49 -31.56 2.45
N LYS A 25 10.51 -32.70 3.16
CA LYS A 25 11.64 -33.09 4.03
C LYS A 25 12.96 -33.17 3.26
N ARG A 26 12.97 -33.78 2.08
CA ARG A 26 14.19 -33.88 1.24
C ARG A 26 14.68 -32.51 0.79
N LEU A 27 13.77 -31.62 0.38
CA LEU A 27 14.12 -30.26 -0.05
C LEU A 27 14.64 -29.42 1.13
N ALA A 28 13.99 -29.48 2.29
CA ALA A 28 14.45 -28.76 3.48
C ALA A 28 15.85 -29.22 3.95
N VAL A 29 16.14 -30.53 3.89
CA VAL A 29 17.48 -31.05 4.17
C VAL A 29 18.51 -30.55 3.14
N LYS A 30 18.16 -30.55 1.85
CA LYS A 30 19.03 -30.07 0.77
C LYS A 30 19.43 -28.61 0.93
N TYR A 31 18.54 -27.76 1.43
CA TYR A 31 18.77 -26.33 1.54
C TYR A 31 19.16 -25.86 2.94
N LYS A 32 19.35 -26.74 3.92
CA LYS A 32 19.60 -26.42 5.35
C LYS A 32 20.69 -25.34 5.60
N ASN A 33 21.69 -25.25 4.73
CA ASN A 33 22.81 -24.30 4.85
C ASN A 33 22.69 -23.07 3.93
N ALA A 34 21.53 -22.86 3.31
CA ALA A 34 21.31 -21.70 2.45
C ALA A 34 21.26 -20.40 3.29
N PRO A 35 21.85 -19.29 2.81
CA PRO A 35 21.92 -18.05 3.57
C PRO A 35 20.55 -17.42 3.87
N CYS A 36 19.53 -17.73 3.08
CA CYS A 36 18.17 -17.20 3.24
C CYS A 36 17.30 -17.98 4.23
N ILE A 37 17.79 -19.06 4.85
CA ILE A 37 16.96 -19.91 5.70
C ILE A 37 16.53 -19.23 7.00
N HIS A 38 17.33 -18.26 7.47
CA HIS A 38 17.05 -17.46 8.66
C HIS A 38 15.85 -16.52 8.48
N LEU A 39 15.41 -16.23 7.24
CA LEU A 39 14.18 -15.47 7.00
C LEU A 39 12.94 -16.17 7.57
N VAL A 40 12.97 -17.51 7.68
CA VAL A 40 11.89 -18.30 8.28
C VAL A 40 11.76 -18.01 9.78
N ASP A 41 12.83 -17.59 10.44
CA ASP A 41 12.83 -17.26 11.88
C ASP A 41 12.23 -15.88 12.17
N LEU A 42 12.08 -15.03 11.15
CA LEU A 42 11.47 -13.70 11.27
C LEU A 42 9.94 -13.73 11.26
N VAL A 43 9.33 -14.88 10.94
CA VAL A 43 7.86 -15.02 10.87
C VAL A 43 7.33 -15.48 12.23
N PRO A 44 6.61 -14.63 12.98
CA PRO A 44 6.05 -15.01 14.27
C PRO A 44 4.93 -16.03 14.11
N ARG A 45 4.79 -16.90 15.10
CA ARG A 45 3.70 -17.88 15.13
C ARG A 45 2.45 -17.23 15.70
N VAL A 46 1.42 -17.06 14.86
CA VAL A 46 0.11 -16.55 15.30
C VAL A 46 -0.75 -17.69 15.83
N GLU A 47 -1.11 -17.58 17.11
CA GLU A 47 -1.94 -18.57 17.78
C GLU A 47 -3.41 -18.50 17.31
N LYS A 48 -4.16 -19.59 17.50
CA LYS A 48 -5.55 -19.68 16.99
C LYS A 48 -6.47 -18.62 17.61
N TRP A 49 -6.25 -18.28 18.88
CA TRP A 49 -7.05 -17.29 19.60
C TRP A 49 -6.81 -15.87 19.09
N GLU A 50 -5.58 -15.56 18.71
CA GLU A 50 -5.18 -14.27 18.15
C GLU A 50 -5.83 -14.05 16.78
N ARG A 51 -5.86 -15.10 15.94
CA ARG A 51 -6.61 -15.09 14.67
C ARG A 51 -8.12 -14.86 14.85
N ALA A 52 -8.73 -15.50 15.85
CA ALA A 52 -10.15 -15.32 16.14
C ALA A 52 -10.45 -13.89 16.61
N LEU A 53 -9.57 -13.32 17.45
CA LEU A 53 -9.68 -11.94 17.91
C LEU A 53 -9.54 -10.94 16.75
N MET A 54 -8.57 -11.15 15.84
CA MET A 54 -8.41 -10.32 14.64
C MET A 54 -9.62 -10.39 13.70
N ALA A 55 -10.25 -11.56 13.55
CA ALA A 55 -11.46 -11.71 12.76
C ALA A 55 -12.64 -10.93 13.37
N LEU A 56 -12.73 -10.88 14.71
CA LEU A 56 -13.77 -10.15 15.42
C LEU A 56 -13.55 -8.62 15.39
N THR A 57 -12.30 -8.15 15.46
CA THR A 57 -12.02 -6.70 15.37
C THR A 57 -12.33 -6.13 13.98
N GLN A 58 -12.10 -6.90 12.92
CA GLN A 58 -12.44 -6.51 11.55
C GLN A 58 -13.94 -6.37 11.30
N ILE A 59 -14.77 -7.13 12.03
CA ILE A 59 -16.23 -7.00 11.97
C ILE A 59 -16.67 -5.70 12.65
N ASN A 60 -16.09 -5.36 13.79
CA ASN A 60 -16.47 -4.16 14.56
C ASN A 60 -15.96 -2.84 13.99
N SER A 61 -14.87 -2.83 13.21
CA SER A 61 -14.31 -1.62 12.60
C SER A 61 -15.05 -1.16 11.33
N SER A 62 -16.15 -1.82 10.95
CA SER A 62 -16.97 -1.41 9.81
C SER A 62 -18.02 -0.35 10.16
N GLU A 63 -18.12 0.02 11.45
CA GLU A 63 -18.97 1.09 11.94
C GLU A 63 -18.12 2.02 12.82
N THR A 64 -17.63 3.12 12.25
CA THR A 64 -17.39 4.44 12.86
C THR A 64 -16.28 5.15 12.08
N ASP A 65 -16.68 6.08 11.20
CA ASP A 65 -16.04 7.39 11.02
C ASP A 65 -16.83 8.19 9.99
N SER A 66 -18.03 8.59 10.40
CA SER A 66 -18.79 9.66 9.74
C SER A 66 -18.97 10.78 10.75
N ASN A 67 -17.90 11.55 11.01
CA ASN A 67 -18.04 12.96 11.34
C ASN A 67 -16.70 13.70 11.41
N SER A 68 -16.52 14.68 10.51
CA SER A 68 -15.87 15.97 10.80
C SER A 68 -16.11 16.95 9.63
N GLY A 69 -16.90 17.98 9.88
CA GLY A 69 -16.86 19.26 9.17
C GLY A 69 -17.42 19.31 7.74
N ALA A 70 -18.73 19.53 7.60
CA ALA A 70 -19.33 19.99 6.35
C ALA A 70 -18.91 21.44 6.06
N VAL A 71 -17.75 21.62 5.44
CA VAL A 71 -17.57 22.68 4.46
C VAL A 71 -18.19 22.14 3.17
N SER A 72 -18.96 22.94 2.44
CA SER A 72 -19.51 22.55 1.15
C SER A 72 -18.36 22.40 0.15
N VAL A 73 -17.65 21.28 0.20
CA VAL A 73 -16.45 21.13 -0.58
C VAL A 73 -16.84 20.70 -1.98
N GLU A 74 -16.99 21.69 -2.86
CA GLU A 74 -17.13 21.45 -4.29
C GLU A 74 -15.90 20.73 -4.87
N SER A 75 -14.82 20.57 -4.09
CA SER A 75 -13.57 19.92 -4.46
C SER A 75 -13.19 18.82 -3.45
N ARG A 76 -12.44 17.80 -3.87
CA ARG A 76 -11.84 16.81 -2.96
C ARG A 76 -10.54 16.28 -3.53
N MET A 77 -9.66 15.82 -2.66
CA MET A 77 -8.51 15.04 -3.08
C MET A 77 -8.92 13.58 -3.25
N VAL A 78 -8.45 12.97 -4.33
CA VAL A 78 -8.51 11.52 -4.53
C VAL A 78 -7.13 11.01 -4.92
N TRP A 79 -6.87 9.76 -4.57
CA TRP A 79 -5.57 9.14 -4.77
C TRP A 79 -5.69 7.94 -5.70
N LEU A 80 -4.92 7.96 -6.79
CA LEU A 80 -4.95 6.90 -7.79
C LEU A 80 -3.80 5.92 -7.54
N LEU A 81 -4.15 4.70 -7.18
CA LEU A 81 -3.22 3.61 -6.96
C LEU A 81 -2.87 2.92 -8.29
N SER A 82 -1.57 2.78 -8.55
CA SER A 82 -1.01 1.96 -9.61
C SER A 82 -0.09 0.88 -9.04
N LEU A 83 -0.21 -0.34 -9.55
CA LEU A 83 0.66 -1.47 -9.19
C LEU A 83 1.44 -1.92 -10.42
N ASN A 84 2.77 -1.83 -10.35
CA ASN A 84 3.70 -2.19 -11.41
C ASN A 84 4.69 -3.23 -10.88
N GLY A 85 4.29 -4.50 -10.93
CA GLY A 85 5.08 -5.60 -10.38
C GLY A 85 5.23 -5.47 -8.86
N ASN A 86 6.45 -5.24 -8.38
CA ASN A 86 6.75 -5.05 -6.96
C ASN A 86 6.68 -3.59 -6.50
N TYR A 87 6.41 -2.67 -7.41
CA TYR A 87 6.33 -1.24 -7.11
C TYR A 87 4.88 -0.80 -7.10
N ALA A 88 4.54 0.03 -6.12
CA ALA A 88 3.22 0.60 -6.00
C ALA A 88 3.39 2.12 -5.86
N SER A 89 2.60 2.87 -6.63
CA SER A 89 2.64 4.33 -6.64
C SER A 89 1.23 4.90 -6.52
N ILE A 90 1.17 6.11 -5.99
CA ILE A 90 -0.08 6.80 -5.69
C ILE A 90 -0.01 8.22 -6.25
N GLU A 91 -0.98 8.58 -7.09
CA GLU A 91 -1.04 9.90 -7.74
C GLU A 91 -2.23 10.73 -7.23
N PRO A 92 -2.03 11.98 -6.80
CA PRO A 92 -3.10 12.84 -6.36
C PRO A 92 -3.89 13.43 -7.53
N ARG A 93 -5.22 13.47 -7.39
CA ARG A 93 -6.11 14.21 -8.28
C ARG A 93 -7.13 15.01 -7.49
N GLU A 94 -7.34 16.24 -7.94
CA GLU A 94 -8.41 17.10 -7.45
C GLU A 94 -9.69 16.81 -8.24
N GLN A 95 -10.71 16.26 -7.58
CA GLN A 95 -12.05 16.13 -8.16
C GLN A 95 -12.92 17.30 -7.75
N LYS A 96 -13.88 17.65 -8.61
CA LYS A 96 -14.90 18.65 -8.30
C LYS A 96 -16.31 18.15 -8.58
N ILE A 97 -17.31 18.67 -7.88
CA ILE A 97 -18.73 18.39 -8.18
C ILE A 97 -19.13 19.22 -9.41
N GLY A 98 -19.56 18.53 -10.47
CA GLY A 98 -20.10 19.18 -11.66
C GLY A 98 -21.53 19.67 -11.46
N LYS A 99 -22.04 20.45 -12.42
CA LYS A 99 -23.42 20.98 -12.42
C LYS A 99 -24.52 19.89 -12.33
N SER A 100 -24.19 18.65 -12.66
CA SER A 100 -25.07 17.48 -12.56
C SER A 100 -25.04 16.78 -11.20
N GLY A 101 -24.27 17.29 -10.23
CA GLY A 101 -24.07 16.68 -8.92
C GLY A 101 -23.12 15.48 -8.91
N ARG A 102 -22.45 15.19 -10.04
CA ARG A 102 -21.47 14.10 -10.14
C ARG A 102 -20.05 14.63 -10.00
N TRP A 103 -19.19 13.85 -9.35
CA TRP A 103 -17.75 14.11 -9.30
C TRP A 103 -17.13 14.01 -10.70
N THR A 104 -16.22 14.94 -11.02
CA THR A 104 -15.39 14.85 -12.22
C THR A 104 -14.36 13.73 -12.09
N LYS A 105 -13.74 13.32 -13.20
CA LYS A 105 -12.56 12.41 -13.16
C LYS A 105 -11.37 12.99 -12.40
N GLY A 106 -11.37 14.31 -12.20
CA GLY A 106 -10.35 15.04 -11.47
C GLY A 106 -9.13 15.40 -12.29
N ARG A 107 -8.50 16.51 -11.89
CA ARG A 107 -7.29 17.07 -12.49
C ARG A 107 -6.06 16.54 -11.72
N PRO A 108 -5.00 16.10 -12.40
CA PRO A 108 -3.74 15.76 -11.74
C PRO A 108 -3.20 16.94 -10.92
N VAL A 109 -2.77 16.68 -9.69
CA VAL A 109 -2.12 17.66 -8.83
C VAL A 109 -0.62 17.35 -8.80
N ALA A 110 0.22 18.36 -9.04
CA ALA A 110 1.66 18.15 -8.98
C ALA A 110 2.12 18.00 -7.52
N LEU A 111 2.93 16.97 -7.22
CA LEU A 111 3.47 16.73 -5.88
C LEU A 111 4.23 17.94 -5.33
N LYS A 112 4.99 18.64 -6.18
CA LYS A 112 5.66 19.90 -5.83
C LYS A 112 4.71 20.95 -5.24
N ARG A 113 3.46 21.03 -5.73
CA ARG A 113 2.44 21.93 -5.17
C ARG A 113 1.93 21.47 -3.81
N LEU A 114 1.78 20.15 -3.61
CA LEU A 114 1.41 19.61 -2.30
C LEU A 114 2.51 19.78 -1.25
N VAL A 115 3.76 19.95 -1.66
CA VAL A 115 4.87 20.31 -0.77
C VAL A 115 4.91 21.81 -0.51
N ASN A 116 4.86 22.63 -1.57
CA ASN A 116 5.15 24.07 -1.46
C ASN A 116 3.92 24.94 -1.17
N GLU A 117 2.73 24.50 -1.58
CA GLU A 117 1.49 25.27 -1.58
C GLU A 117 0.37 24.50 -0.86
N ARG A 118 0.70 23.70 0.15
CA ARG A 118 -0.27 22.83 0.83
C ARG A 118 -1.47 23.61 1.38
N ASP A 119 -1.21 24.77 1.96
CA ASP A 119 -2.25 25.63 2.53
C ASP A 119 -3.20 26.23 1.48
N SER A 120 -2.88 26.12 0.18
CA SER A 120 -3.78 26.54 -0.90
C SER A 120 -4.93 25.56 -1.15
N PHE A 121 -4.89 24.37 -0.53
CA PHE A 121 -5.89 23.33 -0.66
C PHE A 121 -6.74 23.25 0.63
N ASP A 122 -7.81 24.03 0.67
CA ASP A 122 -8.75 24.14 1.80
C ASP A 122 -9.61 22.89 2.06
N TYR A 123 -9.51 21.91 1.18
CA TYR A 123 -10.28 20.66 1.20
C TYR A 123 -9.48 19.42 1.64
N LEU A 124 -8.19 19.57 1.94
CA LEU A 124 -7.37 18.43 2.37
C LEU A 124 -7.82 17.97 3.76
N THR A 125 -8.07 16.68 3.87
CA THR A 125 -8.33 16.04 5.15
C THR A 125 -7.02 15.74 5.89
N ASP A 126 -7.11 15.43 7.19
CA ASP A 126 -5.96 14.95 7.95
C ASP A 126 -5.34 13.68 7.35
N GLN A 127 -6.14 12.83 6.69
CA GLN A 127 -5.64 11.62 6.04
C GLN A 127 -4.89 11.95 4.74
N ASP A 128 -5.37 12.93 3.96
CA ASP A 128 -4.62 13.44 2.80
C ASP A 128 -3.29 14.04 3.24
N ASN A 129 -3.29 14.80 4.34
CA ASN A 129 -2.08 15.41 4.90
C ASN A 129 -1.05 14.36 5.33
N ARG A 130 -1.47 13.21 5.87
CA ARG A 130 -0.58 12.09 6.20
C ARG A 130 0.12 11.54 4.96
N ILE A 131 -0.61 11.35 3.86
CA ILE A 131 -0.04 10.89 2.58
C ILE A 131 0.93 11.94 2.03
N CYS A 132 0.53 13.21 2.04
CA CYS A 132 1.37 14.29 1.53
C CYS A 132 2.66 14.48 2.37
N ASN A 133 2.70 14.04 3.63
CA ASN A 133 3.91 14.04 4.46
C ASN A 133 4.92 12.95 4.05
N GLN A 134 4.53 11.98 3.22
CA GLN A 134 5.40 10.94 2.68
C GLN A 134 5.95 11.29 1.28
N ILE A 135 5.78 12.54 0.83
CA ILE A 135 6.36 12.97 -0.45
C ILE A 135 7.87 13.04 -0.30
N GLU A 136 8.57 12.21 -1.06
CA GLU A 136 10.03 12.21 -1.11
C GLU A 136 10.52 13.20 -2.18
N VAL A 137 11.64 13.87 -1.87
CA VAL A 137 12.27 14.84 -2.77
C VAL A 137 13.71 14.42 -3.02
N GLU A 138 13.98 13.96 -4.24
CA GLU A 138 15.32 13.63 -4.70
C GLU A 138 15.90 14.79 -5.50
N TYR A 139 17.19 15.05 -5.28
CA TYR A 139 17.92 16.10 -5.98
C TYR A 139 18.93 15.47 -6.93
N GLU A 140 18.68 15.62 -8.22
CA GLU A 140 19.63 15.19 -9.24
C GLU A 140 20.62 16.34 -9.51
N GLN A 141 21.91 16.08 -9.24
CA GLN A 141 22.99 16.98 -9.61
C GLN A 141 23.52 16.57 -10.99
N SER A 142 23.28 17.41 -11.99
CA SER A 142 23.86 17.23 -13.30
C SER A 142 25.32 17.70 -13.30
N TYR A 143 26.26 16.84 -13.71
CA TYR A 143 27.69 17.19 -13.78
C TYR A 143 27.99 18.28 -14.84
N TYR A 144 27.10 18.46 -15.83
CA TYR A 144 27.28 19.39 -16.95
C TYR A 144 26.35 20.61 -16.89
N ASN A 145 25.42 20.66 -15.93
CA ASN A 145 24.42 21.72 -15.83
C ASN A 145 24.44 22.27 -14.40
N TYR A 146 24.61 23.58 -14.24
CA TYR A 146 24.57 24.27 -12.93
C TYR A 146 23.17 24.23 -12.27
N GLY A 147 22.20 23.53 -12.87
CA GLY A 147 20.85 23.36 -12.35
C GLY A 147 20.73 22.12 -11.46
N ARG A 148 20.05 22.28 -10.32
CA ARG A 148 19.57 21.18 -9.48
C ARG A 148 18.15 20.85 -9.92
N THR A 149 17.92 19.63 -10.41
CA THR A 149 16.57 19.15 -10.73
C THR A 149 15.99 18.48 -9.50
N GLU A 150 14.76 18.83 -9.15
CA GLU A 150 14.02 18.23 -8.04
C GLU A 150 13.04 17.21 -8.61
N HIS A 151 13.12 15.97 -8.12
CA HIS A 151 12.19 14.90 -8.43
C HIS A 151 11.34 14.61 -7.20
N PHE A 152 10.03 14.54 -7.38
CA PHE A 152 9.07 14.29 -6.31
C PHE A 152 8.38 12.95 -6.55
N SER A 153 8.33 12.08 -5.54
CA SER A 153 7.72 10.77 -5.63
C SER A 153 6.84 10.46 -4.41
N LEU A 154 5.87 9.56 -4.62
CA LEU A 154 5.06 8.93 -3.58
C LEU A 154 5.11 7.42 -3.82
N GLU A 155 5.84 6.73 -2.94
CA GLU A 155 6.09 5.29 -3.06
C GLU A 155 5.43 4.51 -1.92
N ASN A 156 6.11 3.47 -1.41
CA ASN A 156 5.52 2.51 -0.49
C ASN A 156 5.06 3.13 0.84
N ASP A 157 5.81 4.10 1.38
CA ASP A 157 5.45 4.73 2.65
C ASP A 157 4.16 5.56 2.54
N ALA A 158 3.90 6.14 1.37
CA ALA A 158 2.64 6.81 1.07
C ALA A 158 1.43 5.85 1.12
N LEU A 159 1.63 4.58 0.73
CA LEU A 159 0.57 3.56 0.80
C LEU A 159 0.26 3.16 2.23
N ILE A 160 1.28 3.10 3.09
CA ILE A 160 1.09 2.87 4.51
C ILE A 160 0.31 4.03 5.12
N ALA A 161 0.62 5.28 4.74
CA ALA A 161 -0.13 6.46 5.16
C ALA A 161 -1.57 6.48 4.62
N ALA A 162 -1.83 5.83 3.49
CA ALA A 162 -3.16 5.72 2.87
C ALA A 162 -4.03 4.58 3.43
N ILE A 163 -3.57 3.82 4.43
CA ILE A 163 -4.39 2.80 5.11
C ILE A 163 -5.63 3.46 5.72
N GLY A 164 -6.81 2.89 5.42
CA GLY A 164 -8.10 3.43 5.88
C GLY A 164 -8.58 4.69 5.13
N HIS A 165 -7.90 5.10 4.06
CA HIS A 165 -8.26 6.32 3.33
C HIS A 165 -9.57 6.16 2.52
N PRO A 166 -10.56 7.08 2.65
CA PRO A 166 -11.89 6.93 2.04
C PRO A 166 -11.90 7.15 0.52
N HIS A 167 -10.86 7.79 -0.03
CA HIS A 167 -10.79 8.24 -1.42
C HIS A 167 -9.55 7.75 -2.17
N VAL A 168 -9.32 6.45 -2.14
CA VAL A 168 -8.32 5.79 -2.99
C VAL A 168 -9.03 5.02 -4.09
N TYR A 169 -8.53 5.06 -5.32
CA TYR A 169 -9.12 4.39 -6.49
C TYR A 169 -8.03 3.78 -7.35
N TRP A 170 -8.38 2.76 -8.15
CA TRP A 170 -7.44 2.25 -9.16
C TRP A 170 -7.20 3.27 -10.27
N ALA A 171 -5.94 3.48 -10.66
CA ALA A 171 -5.59 4.41 -11.73
C ALA A 171 -6.17 4.03 -13.10
N ASN A 172 -6.44 2.73 -13.32
CA ASN A 172 -7.03 2.20 -14.56
C ASN A 172 -8.57 2.13 -14.52
N ALA A 173 -9.22 2.60 -13.44
CA ALA A 173 -10.67 2.59 -13.36
C ALA A 173 -11.30 3.56 -14.38
N GLU A 174 -12.37 3.14 -15.04
CA GLU A 174 -13.11 4.01 -15.97
C GLU A 174 -13.77 5.19 -15.24
N LYS A 175 -14.21 4.94 -14.01
CA LYS A 175 -14.90 5.87 -13.10
C LYS A 175 -14.42 5.67 -11.66
N TYR A 176 -14.45 6.75 -10.87
CA TYR A 176 -13.98 6.79 -9.49
C TYR A 176 -15.15 6.87 -8.51
N ASP A 177 -16.09 5.93 -8.65
CA ASP A 177 -17.31 5.86 -7.84
C ASP A 177 -17.17 4.88 -6.67
N THR A 178 -16.32 3.84 -6.83
CA THR A 178 -16.09 2.81 -5.81
C THR A 178 -14.65 2.91 -5.30
N PRO A 179 -14.43 3.43 -4.08
CA PRO A 179 -13.09 3.51 -3.51
C PRO A 179 -12.59 2.12 -3.12
N ILE A 180 -11.27 1.98 -3.09
CA ILE A 180 -10.58 0.79 -2.60
C ILE A 180 -10.12 1.02 -1.15
N THR A 181 -10.20 -0.04 -0.35
CA THR A 181 -9.70 -0.02 1.03
C THR A 181 -8.30 -0.61 1.05
N ILE A 182 -7.32 0.16 1.52
CA ILE A 182 -5.98 -0.33 1.79
C ILE A 182 -5.93 -0.81 3.24
N ASN A 183 -5.54 -2.07 3.43
CA ASN A 183 -5.37 -2.67 4.74
C ASN A 183 -3.96 -3.28 4.84
N LYS A 184 -3.34 -3.16 6.01
CA LYS A 184 -2.09 -3.87 6.31
C LYS A 184 -2.42 -5.30 6.73
N SER A 185 -1.98 -6.27 5.95
CA SER A 185 -2.02 -7.69 6.32
C SER A 185 -0.62 -8.19 6.59
N GLU A 186 -0.49 -9.12 7.55
CA GLU A 186 0.71 -9.94 7.62
C GLU A 186 0.84 -10.80 6.35
N PRO A 187 2.05 -11.09 5.87
CA PRO A 187 2.24 -11.95 4.71
C PRO A 187 1.67 -13.36 4.98
N GLN A 188 0.67 -13.77 4.20
CA GLN A 188 0.04 -15.08 4.32
C GLN A 188 0.35 -15.95 3.10
N LEU A 189 0.84 -17.17 3.34
CA LEU A 189 1.07 -18.16 2.29
C LEU A 189 -0.25 -18.90 2.01
N LEU A 190 -0.87 -18.63 0.86
CA LEU A 190 -1.94 -19.49 0.34
C LEU A 190 -1.34 -20.75 -0.27
N SER A 191 -1.54 -21.88 0.40
CA SER A 191 -1.35 -23.20 -0.21
C SER A 191 -2.66 -23.64 -0.86
N GLU A 192 -2.78 -23.56 -2.18
CA GLU A 192 -3.82 -24.29 -2.91
C GLU A 192 -3.47 -25.79 -2.87
N VAL A 193 -4.35 -26.60 -2.31
CA VAL A 193 -4.27 -28.06 -2.36
C VAL A 193 -5.21 -28.50 -3.47
N SER A 194 -4.66 -28.95 -4.60
CA SER A 194 -5.40 -29.73 -5.62
C SER A 194 -5.45 -31.20 -5.25
#